data_AF-A0A959HJ30-F1
#
_entry.id   AF-A0A959HJ30-F1
#
_cell.length_a   1.000
_cell.length_b   1.000
_cell.length_c   1.000
_cell.angle_alpha   90.00
_cell.angle_beta   90.00
_cell.angle_gamma   90.00
#
_symmetry.space_group_name_H-M   'P 1'
#
loop_
_entity.id
_entity.type
_entity.pdbx_description
1 polymer ?
#
loop_
_entity_poly.entity_id
_entity_poly.type
_entity_poly.pdbx_seq_one_letter_code
_entity_poly.pdbx_strand_id
1 'polypeptide(L)' 'MELKRWRGESYHQKGLQQLSNYLDTYSLQKGFLLIFDFRKQKEYKTEKISFENKEIFAVWV' A
#
# COMPACT_ATOMS: atom_id res chain seq x y z
N MET A 1 -4.49 -7.19 4.38
CA MET A 1 -3.10 -6.87 3.96
C MET A 1 -3.02 -7.11 2.46
N GLU A 2 -2.24 -6.33 1.72
CA GLU A 2 -2.04 -6.44 0.27
C GLU A 2 -0.54 -6.46 -0.08
N LEU A 3 -0.17 -7.15 -1.17
CA LEU A 3 1.19 -7.28 -1.67
C LEU A 3 1.28 -6.69 -3.08
N LYS A 4 2.24 -5.80 -3.34
CA LYS A 4 2.44 -5.19 -4.65
C LYS A 4 3.88 -5.24 -5.10
N ARG A 5 4.08 -5.38 -6.41
CA ARG A 5 5.36 -5.05 -7.05
C ARG A 5 5.38 -3.55 -7.35
N TRP A 6 6.44 -2.84 -6.97
CA TRP A 6 6.60 -1.43 -7.34
C TRP A 6 6.68 -1.28 -8.87
N ARG A 7 5.83 -0.41 -9.43
CA ARG A 7 5.81 -0.06 -10.86
C ARG A 7 5.61 1.46 -11.08
N GLY A 8 5.88 2.26 -10.05
CA GLY A 8 5.63 3.70 -10.04
C GLY A 8 4.30 4.07 -9.40
N GLU A 9 4.07 5.39 -9.33
CA GLU A 9 3.03 6.00 -8.50
C GLU A 9 1.61 5.61 -8.90
N SER A 10 1.31 5.54 -10.19
CA SER A 10 -0.03 5.15 -10.66
C SER A 10 -0.42 3.73 -10.23
N TYR A 11 0.55 2.82 -10.12
CA TYR A 11 0.32 1.46 -9.63
C TYR A 11 0.19 1.42 -8.11
N HIS A 12 0.90 2.30 -7.40
CA HIS A 12 0.77 2.48 -5.97
C HIS A 12 -0.63 2.96 -5.60
N GLN A 13 -1.13 4.00 -6.25
CA GLN A 13 -2.49 4.52 -6.05
C GLN A 13 -3.56 3.46 -6.32
N LYS A 14 -3.42 2.67 -7.39
CA LYS A 14 -4.31 1.52 -7.65
C LYS A 14 -4.25 0.47 -6.54
N GLY A 15 -3.08 0.22 -5.97
CA GLY A 15 -2.91 -0.69 -4.84
C GLY A 15 -3.58 -0.20 -3.56
N LEU A 16 -3.50 1.12 -3.28
CA LEU A 16 -4.19 1.74 -2.15
C LEU A 16 -5.71 1.64 -2.29
N GLN A 17 -6.26 1.95 -3.48
CA GLN A 17 -7.70 1.81 -3.72
C GLN A 17 -8.17 0.36 -3.53
N GLN A 18 -7.42 -0.61 -4.08
CA GLN A 18 -7.77 -2.03 -3.93
C GLN A 18 -7.77 -2.45 -2.45
N LEU A 19 -6.76 -2.03 -1.69
CA LEU A 19 -6.70 -2.32 -0.26
C LEU A 19 -7.85 -1.62 0.50
N SER A 20 -8.17 -0.36 0.18
CA SER A 20 -9.30 0.36 0.80
C SER A 20 -10.62 -0.38 0.61
N ASN A 21 -10.93 -0.76 -0.64
CA ASN A 21 -12.14 -1.51 -0.98
C ASN A 21 -12.20 -2.86 -0.24
N TYR A 22 -11.06 -3.54 -0.09
CA TYR A 22 -10.99 -4.76 0.70
C TYR A 22 -11.30 -4.47 2.18
N LEU A 23 -10.70 -3.43 2.76
CA LEU A 23 -10.98 -3.06 4.15
C LEU A 23 -12.45 -2.68 4.35
N ASP A 24 -13.10 -2.00 3.39
CA ASP A 24 -14.54 -1.71 3.45
C ASP A 24 -15.40 -2.96 3.50
N THR A 25 -15.07 -3.96 2.67
CA THR A 25 -15.78 -5.25 2.64
C THR A 25 -15.82 -5.92 4.02
N TYR A 26 -14.80 -5.72 4.83
CA TYR A 26 -14.68 -6.28 6.18
C TYR A 26 -14.92 -5.25 7.30
N SER A 27 -15.36 -4.04 6.96
CA SER A 27 -15.57 -2.94 7.93
C SER A 27 -14.34 -2.65 8.80
N LEU A 28 -13.14 -2.80 8.21
CA LEU A 28 -11.85 -2.52 8.86
C LEU A 28 -11.39 -1.09 8.56
N GLN A 29 -10.63 -0.50 9.49
CA GLN A 29 -10.07 0.85 9.33
C GLN A 29 -8.56 0.87 9.08
N LYS A 30 -7.86 -0.26 9.31
CA LYS A 30 -6.40 -0.34 9.24
C LYS A 30 -5.94 -1.38 8.24
N GLY A 31 -4.98 -1.01 7.39
CA GLY A 31 -4.41 -1.88 6.36
C GLY A 31 -2.90 -1.91 6.39
N PHE A 32 -2.34 -2.97 5.81
CA PHE A 32 -0.91 -3.11 5.57
C PHE A 32 -0.67 -3.34 4.08
N LEU A 33 0.27 -2.59 3.51
CA LEU A 33 0.66 -2.68 2.11
C LEU A 33 2.17 -2.98 2.03
N LEU A 34 2.52 -4.19 1.63
CA LEU A 34 3.93 -4.57 1.40
C LEU A 34 4.26 -4.43 -0.08
N ILE A 35 5.29 -3.63 -0.37
CA ILE A 35 5.66 -3.23 -1.71
C ILE A 35 7.07 -3.73 -2.00
N PHE A 36 7.19 -4.67 -2.93
CA PHE A 36 8.48 -5.16 -3.41
C PHE A 36 9.02 -4.25 -4.51
N ASP A 37 10.07 -3.51 -4.20
CA ASP A 37 10.83 -2.71 -5.14
C ASP A 37 12.05 -3.48 -5.65
N PHE A 38 12.00 -3.89 -6.93
CA PHE A 38 13.08 -4.62 -7.58
C PHE A 38 14.06 -3.70 -8.32
N ARG A 39 13.95 -2.38 -8.16
CA ARG A 39 14.93 -1.44 -8.73
C ARG A 39 16.29 -1.64 -8.06
N LYS A 40 17.37 -1.51 -8.83
CA LYS A 40 18.75 -1.61 -8.31
C LYS A 40 19.07 -0.55 -7.25
N GLN A 41 18.48 0.64 -7.38
CA GLN A 41 18.60 1.76 -6.44
C GLN A 41 17.33 1.89 -5.57
N LYS A 42 16.85 0.77 -5.01
CA LYS A 42 15.68 0.79 -4.13
C LYS A 42 16.02 1.44 -2.79
N GLU A 43 15.03 2.10 -2.21
CA GLU A 43 15.08 2.61 -0.86
C GLU A 43 14.15 1.78 0.02
N TYR A 44 14.67 1.29 1.14
CA TYR A 44 13.83 0.72 2.19
C TYR A 44 13.11 1.89 2.87
N LYS A 45 11.78 1.91 2.75
CA LYS A 45 10.95 2.99 3.27
C LYS A 45 9.77 2.40 4.02
N THR A 46 9.33 3.09 5.05
CA THR A 46 8.03 2.87 5.69
C THR A 46 7.24 4.17 5.70
N GLU A 47 5.92 4.08 5.52
CA GLU A 47 5.05 5.25 5.49
C GLU A 47 3.68 4.92 6.09
N LYS A 48 3.11 5.87 6.84
CA LYS A 48 1.70 5.85 7.23
C LYS A 48 0.93 6.73 6.27
N ILE A 49 -0.02 6.13 5.56
CA ILE A 49 -0.81 6.77 4.52
C ILE A 49 -2.24 6.85 5.00
N SER A 50 -2.78 8.06 5.08
CA SER A 50 -4.21 8.29 5.21
C SER A 50 -4.83 8.24 3.82
N PHE A 51 -5.65 7.23 3.57
CA PHE A 51 -6.34 7.05 2.29
C PHE A 51 -7.83 6.89 2.56
N GLU A 52 -8.64 7.80 2.02
CA GLU A 52 -10.06 7.93 2.35
C GLU A 52 -10.26 8.04 3.88
N ASN A 53 -10.97 7.09 4.51
CA ASN A 53 -11.18 7.00 5.95
C ASN A 53 -10.33 5.88 6.61
N LYS A 54 -9.26 5.42 5.94
CA LYS A 54 -8.41 4.31 6.37
C LYS A 54 -6.99 4.76 6.70
N GLU A 55 -6.38 4.08 7.66
CA GLU A 55 -4.95 4.18 7.96
C GLU A 55 -4.24 2.97 7.34
N ILE A 56 -3.34 3.22 6.38
CA ILE A 56 -2.57 2.18 5.69
C ILE A 56 -1.09 2.34 6.07
N PHE A 57 -0.50 1.28 6.60
CA PHE A 57 0.94 1.20 6.80
C PHE A 57 1.61 0.53 5.59
N ALA A 58 2.41 1.31 4.87
CA ALA A 58 3.13 0.87 3.68
C ALA A 58 4.61 0.62 3.98
N VAL A 59 5.16 -0.45 3.43
CA VAL A 59 6.59 -0.82 3.56
C VAL A 59 7.13 -1.16 2.18
N TRP A 60 8.23 -0.53 1.78
CA TRP A 60 8.98 -0.82 0.57
C TRP A 60 10.20 -1.68 0.90
N VAL A 61 10.30 -2.85 0.25
CA VAL A 61 11.35 -3.85 0.45
C VAL A 61 12.01 -4.28 -0.85
#